data_AF-M3CCY0-F1
#
_entry.id   AF-M3CCY0-F1
#
_cell.length_a   1.000
_cell.length_b   1.000
_cell.length_c   1.000
_cell.angle_alpha   90.00
_cell.angle_beta   90.00
_cell.angle_gamma   90.00
#
_symmetry.space_group_name_H-M   'P 1'
#
loop_
_entity.id
_entity.type
_entity.pdbx_description
1 polymer ?
#
loop_
_entity_poly.entity_id
_entity_poly.type
_entity_poly.pdbx_seq_one_letter_code
_entity_poly.pdbx_strand_id
1 'polypeptide(L)'
;MTVHPSLQPAIDAWTHSIEAINELVKPLAEGDWNRPTECPGWSVRDVVSHVIGVESEMLGEPRPIHTLPRDLFHVTDEFSRYVEVQVDVRRCHTALEMTSELELTIIRRSRQLRNETRSPRTTVRWPLGAGPERTLEHQLTMRAFDVWVHEQDLRRALGAPGNLDAPGALVARDVLLAALPKVVAKDAGAPPGSAVVVDVHGPVEFLRTVRVDADGRGTLDSSVSLGPAVTLAMDWETYLRLACGRVRPEGVAGRVSAEGDPRLAEAILRAFAVTP
;
A
#
# COMPACT_ATOMS: atom_id res chain seq x y z
N MET A 1 11.68 -22.06 -2.11
CA MET A 1 10.23 -22.13 -1.90
C MET A 1 9.99 -22.40 -0.42
N THR A 2 9.06 -21.68 0.20
CA THR A 2 8.66 -21.97 1.59
C THR A 2 7.95 -23.34 1.64
N VAL A 3 7.91 -23.96 2.81
CA VAL A 3 7.13 -25.20 3.03
C VAL A 3 5.62 -24.95 3.09
N HIS A 4 5.18 -23.68 3.09
CA HIS A 4 3.77 -23.29 3.18
C HIS A 4 3.28 -22.61 1.89
N PRO A 5 2.60 -23.34 0.98
CA PRO A 5 2.19 -22.81 -0.32
C PRO A 5 1.33 -21.53 -0.26
N SER A 6 0.54 -21.34 0.81
CA SER A 6 -0.32 -20.14 0.93
C SER A 6 0.46 -18.85 1.17
N LEU A 7 1.70 -18.92 1.68
CA LEU A 7 2.56 -17.74 1.87
C LEU A 7 3.30 -17.37 0.58
N GLN A 8 3.43 -18.30 -0.37
CA GLN A 8 4.26 -18.14 -1.55
C GLN A 8 3.83 -16.95 -2.45
N PRO A 9 2.54 -16.69 -2.71
CA PRO A 9 2.13 -15.52 -3.49
C PRO A 9 2.58 -14.19 -2.90
N ALA A 10 2.48 -14.03 -1.57
CA ALA A 10 2.95 -12.83 -0.89
C ALA A 10 4.48 -12.71 -0.92
N ILE A 11 5.19 -13.83 -0.77
CA ILE A 11 6.67 -13.87 -0.85
C ILE A 11 7.14 -13.52 -2.26
N ASP A 12 6.50 -14.04 -3.31
CA ASP A 12 6.85 -13.76 -4.70
C ASP A 12 6.57 -12.29 -5.06
N ALA A 13 5.41 -11.77 -4.63
CA ALA A 13 5.06 -10.35 -4.78
C ALA A 13 6.07 -9.43 -4.08
N TRP A 14 6.41 -9.73 -2.82
CA TRP A 14 7.43 -8.99 -2.09
C TRP A 14 8.80 -9.07 -2.79
N THR A 15 9.23 -10.26 -3.22
CA THR A 15 10.54 -10.48 -3.85
C THR A 15 10.65 -9.69 -5.15
N HIS A 16 9.62 -9.78 -6.00
CA HIS A 16 9.58 -9.03 -7.26
C HIS A 16 9.65 -7.52 -7.01
N SER A 17 8.86 -7.00 -6.08
CA SER A 17 8.82 -5.55 -5.83
C SER A 17 10.07 -5.01 -5.17
N ILE A 18 10.65 -5.74 -4.20
CA ILE A 18 11.88 -5.26 -3.55
C ILE A 18 13.08 -5.29 -4.51
N GLU A 19 13.16 -6.28 -5.40
CA GLU A 19 14.16 -6.33 -6.46
C GLU A 19 13.93 -5.21 -7.49
N ALA A 20 12.68 -4.93 -7.87
CA ALA A 20 12.35 -3.80 -8.74
C ALA A 20 12.74 -2.45 -8.13
N ILE A 21 12.53 -2.25 -6.82
CA ILE A 21 13.02 -1.07 -6.10
C ILE A 21 14.55 -0.98 -6.21
N ASN A 22 15.26 -2.07 -5.94
CA ASN A 22 16.72 -2.09 -6.03
C ASN A 22 17.23 -1.70 -7.42
N GLU A 23 16.66 -2.27 -8.47
CA GLU A 23 17.02 -1.94 -9.86
C GLU A 23 16.68 -0.48 -10.23
N LEU A 24 15.59 0.09 -9.70
CA LEU A 24 15.25 1.49 -9.91
C LEU A 24 16.25 2.45 -9.25
N VAL A 25 16.71 2.14 -8.04
CA VAL A 25 17.49 3.09 -7.24
C VAL A 25 19.01 2.94 -7.41
N LYS A 26 19.48 1.75 -7.79
CA LYS A 26 20.91 1.46 -8.00
C LYS A 26 21.62 2.39 -9.00
N PRO A 27 21.04 2.78 -10.15
CA PRO A 27 21.71 3.67 -11.09
C PRO A 27 21.51 5.17 -10.80
N LEU A 28 20.77 5.53 -9.73
CA LEU A 28 20.43 6.93 -9.48
C LEU A 28 21.64 7.75 -9.06
N ALA A 29 21.73 8.97 -9.61
CA ALA A 29 22.64 9.98 -9.12
C ALA A 29 22.18 10.51 -7.76
N GLU A 30 23.12 11.01 -6.95
CA GLU A 30 22.85 11.51 -5.59
C GLU A 30 21.71 12.53 -5.52
N GLY A 31 21.60 13.41 -6.53
CA GLY A 31 20.53 14.42 -6.59
C GLY A 31 19.13 13.84 -6.74
N ASP A 32 18.97 12.69 -7.40
CA ASP A 32 17.66 12.08 -7.66
C ASP A 32 17.04 11.46 -6.40
N TRP A 33 17.86 11.11 -5.41
CA TRP A 33 17.41 10.60 -4.11
C TRP A 33 16.57 11.61 -3.32
N ASN A 34 16.73 12.91 -3.60
CA ASN A 34 16.00 13.98 -2.94
C ASN A 34 14.74 14.41 -3.69
N ARG A 35 14.38 13.73 -4.80
CA ARG A 35 13.14 14.04 -5.52
C ARG A 35 11.93 13.75 -4.64
N PRO A 36 10.92 14.65 -4.62
CA PRO A 36 9.70 14.42 -3.85
C PRO A 36 8.89 13.27 -4.46
N THR A 37 8.18 12.54 -3.60
CA THR A 37 7.24 11.50 -3.99
C THR A 37 5.81 11.95 -3.71
N GLU A 38 4.83 11.09 -4.03
CA GLU A 38 3.44 11.33 -3.65
C GLU A 38 3.16 11.03 -2.17
N CYS A 39 4.11 10.42 -1.44
CA CYS A 39 4.04 10.32 0.01
C CYS A 39 4.36 11.70 0.61
N PRO A 40 3.45 12.32 1.39
CA PRO A 40 3.66 13.66 1.92
C PRO A 40 4.94 13.76 2.76
N GLY A 41 5.82 14.71 2.41
CA GLY A 41 7.07 14.95 3.14
C GLY A 41 8.18 13.93 2.83
N TRP A 42 7.94 12.95 1.97
CA TRP A 42 8.92 11.91 1.66
C TRP A 42 9.52 12.06 0.26
N SER A 43 10.84 12.05 0.22
CA SER A 43 11.67 11.90 -0.97
C SER A 43 11.85 10.44 -1.38
N VAL A 44 12.48 10.19 -2.53
CA VAL A 44 12.93 8.85 -2.95
C VAL A 44 13.74 8.16 -1.85
N ARG A 45 14.64 8.89 -1.19
CA ARG A 45 15.41 8.38 -0.04
C ARG A 45 14.52 7.97 1.11
N ASP A 46 13.51 8.76 1.42
CA ASP A 46 12.62 8.49 2.55
C ASP A 46 11.78 7.21 2.32
N VAL A 47 11.27 7.03 1.09
CA VAL A 47 10.54 5.81 0.72
C VAL A 47 11.43 4.56 0.84
N VAL A 48 12.67 4.62 0.32
CA VAL A 48 13.62 3.50 0.44
C VAL A 48 13.99 3.25 1.91
N SER A 49 14.14 4.32 2.70
CA SER A 49 14.44 4.23 4.14
C SER A 49 13.32 3.57 4.92
N HIS A 50 12.05 3.87 4.60
CA HIS A 50 10.89 3.20 5.17
C HIS A 50 10.90 1.70 4.85
N VAL A 51 11.11 1.35 3.58
CA VAL A 51 11.18 -0.05 3.14
C VAL A 51 12.27 -0.79 3.92
N ILE A 52 13.50 -0.27 3.96
CA ILE A 52 14.60 -0.85 4.75
C ILE A 52 14.20 -0.97 6.22
N GLY A 53 13.66 0.10 6.81
CA GLY A 53 13.30 0.15 8.22
C GLY A 53 12.30 -0.92 8.65
N VAL A 54 11.26 -1.16 7.84
CA VAL A 54 10.27 -2.21 8.12
C VAL A 54 10.88 -3.59 7.93
N GLU A 55 11.69 -3.81 6.90
CA GLU A 55 12.37 -5.08 6.69
C GLU A 55 13.38 -5.41 7.81
N SER A 56 14.14 -4.42 8.29
CA SER A 56 15.00 -4.52 9.47
C SER A 56 14.22 -4.93 10.72
N GLU A 57 13.06 -4.32 10.96
CA GLU A 57 12.20 -4.71 12.07
C GLU A 57 11.68 -6.15 11.94
N MET A 58 11.31 -6.58 10.73
CA MET A 58 10.89 -7.96 10.45
C MET A 58 12.05 -8.97 10.59
N LEU A 59 13.30 -8.53 10.41
CA LEU A 59 14.50 -9.31 10.76
C LEU A 59 14.76 -9.39 12.27
N GLY A 60 14.01 -8.65 13.09
CA GLY A 60 14.18 -8.57 14.53
C GLY A 60 15.32 -7.63 14.95
N GLU A 61 15.71 -6.70 14.09
CA GLU A 61 16.73 -5.72 14.43
C GLU A 61 16.22 -4.70 15.45
N PRO A 62 17.10 -4.22 16.36
CA PRO A 62 16.72 -3.17 17.28
C PRO A 62 16.37 -1.89 16.51
N ARG A 63 15.35 -1.18 16.97
CA ARG A 63 15.02 0.13 16.41
C ARG A 63 16.12 1.14 16.72
N PRO A 64 16.39 2.08 15.79
CA PRO A 64 17.26 3.21 16.05
C PRO A 64 16.77 4.02 17.24
N ILE A 65 17.71 4.44 18.10
CA ILE A 65 17.44 5.44 19.12
C ILE A 65 17.68 6.80 18.46
N HIS A 66 16.60 7.43 17.99
CA HIS A 66 16.67 8.67 17.23
C HIS A 66 15.56 9.64 17.62
N THR A 67 15.89 10.93 17.69
CA THR A 67 14.92 11.99 18.02
C THR A 67 14.57 12.76 16.76
N LEU A 68 13.29 12.73 16.41
CA LEU A 68 12.78 13.44 15.24
C LEU A 68 12.84 14.96 15.39
N PRO A 69 13.15 15.70 14.31
CA PRO A 69 12.91 17.13 14.21
C PRO A 69 11.46 17.51 14.50
N ARG A 70 11.23 18.74 15.00
CA ARG A 70 9.89 19.22 15.39
C ARG A 70 9.07 19.78 14.23
N ASP A 71 9.71 20.03 13.09
CA ASP A 71 9.17 20.70 11.91
C ASP A 71 8.70 19.72 10.81
N LEU A 72 8.55 18.45 11.15
CA LEU A 72 7.98 17.42 10.28
C LEU A 72 6.44 17.48 10.32
N PHE A 73 5.84 18.38 9.54
CA PHE A 73 4.38 18.61 9.54
C PHE A 73 3.54 17.43 9.06
N HIS A 74 4.13 16.47 8.33
CA HIS A 74 3.46 15.23 7.91
C HIS A 74 3.39 14.19 9.03
N VAL A 75 4.08 14.39 10.14
CA VAL A 75 4.02 13.53 11.32
C VAL A 75 2.94 14.06 12.26
N THR A 76 1.75 13.45 12.22
CA THR A 76 0.55 13.96 12.89
C THR A 76 0.07 13.09 14.05
N ASP A 77 0.61 11.89 14.21
CA ASP A 77 0.23 10.93 15.24
C ASP A 77 1.40 10.01 15.63
N GLU A 78 1.18 9.14 16.62
CA GLU A 78 2.22 8.20 17.10
C GLU A 78 2.61 7.16 16.05
N PHE A 79 1.72 6.81 15.12
CA PHE A 79 2.01 5.82 14.09
C PHE A 79 2.94 6.40 13.03
N SER A 80 2.61 7.56 12.47
CA SER A 80 3.47 8.33 11.57
C SER A 80 4.80 8.68 12.24
N ARG A 81 4.79 9.05 13.53
CA ARG A 81 6.02 9.27 14.31
C ARG A 81 6.88 8.01 14.39
N TYR A 82 6.26 6.86 14.63
CA TYR A 82 6.95 5.59 14.68
C TYR A 82 7.62 5.29 13.34
N VAL A 83 6.90 5.40 12.23
CA VAL A 83 7.44 5.17 10.88
C VAL A 83 8.62 6.11 10.61
N GLU A 84 8.43 7.40 10.91
CA GLU A 84 9.40 8.45 10.59
C GLU A 84 10.77 8.24 11.26
N VAL A 85 10.85 7.59 12.44
CA VAL A 85 12.14 7.31 13.11
C VAL A 85 13.11 6.53 12.22
N GLN A 86 12.61 5.53 11.49
CA GLN A 86 13.43 4.72 10.57
C GLN A 86 13.76 5.45 9.27
N VAL A 87 12.94 6.44 8.91
CA VAL A 87 13.11 7.28 7.73
C VAL A 87 14.18 8.35 7.98
N ASP A 88 13.98 9.14 9.03
CA ASP A 88 14.80 10.32 9.33
C ASP A 88 16.26 9.96 9.64
N VAL A 89 16.50 8.82 10.31
CA VAL A 89 17.86 8.37 10.64
C VAL A 89 18.73 8.13 9.40
N ARG A 90 18.11 7.88 8.24
CA ARG A 90 18.80 7.61 6.96
C ARG A 90 18.87 8.82 6.03
N ARG A 91 18.31 9.97 6.41
CA ARG A 91 18.36 11.19 5.58
C ARG A 91 19.77 11.73 5.36
N CYS A 92 20.70 11.40 6.26
CA CYS A 92 22.11 11.77 6.13
C CYS A 92 22.94 10.78 5.30
N HIS A 93 22.39 9.61 4.96
CA HIS A 93 23.11 8.60 4.19
C HIS A 93 23.28 9.07 2.73
N THR A 94 24.40 8.69 2.12
CA THR A 94 24.67 8.84 0.69
C THR A 94 23.89 7.81 -0.14
N ALA A 95 23.78 8.00 -1.45
CA ALA A 95 23.21 7.01 -2.36
C ALA A 95 23.89 5.63 -2.26
N LEU A 96 25.22 5.61 -2.09
CA LEU A 96 25.98 4.37 -1.95
C LEU A 96 25.66 3.64 -0.63
N GLU A 97 25.52 4.36 0.48
CA GLU A 97 25.12 3.77 1.76
C GLU A 97 23.70 3.22 1.70
N MET A 98 22.77 3.98 1.11
CA MET A 98 21.38 3.54 0.92
C MET A 98 21.26 2.27 0.07
N THR A 99 21.93 2.22 -1.08
CA THR A 99 21.92 1.05 -1.97
C THR A 99 22.57 -0.16 -1.31
N SER A 100 23.72 0.03 -0.65
CA SER A 100 24.41 -1.05 0.06
C SER A 100 23.56 -1.64 1.19
N GLU A 101 22.87 -0.79 1.95
CA GLU A 101 21.97 -1.21 3.03
C GLU A 101 20.74 -1.94 2.48
N LEU A 102 20.14 -1.44 1.40
CA LEU A 102 19.02 -2.09 0.72
C LEU A 102 19.42 -3.49 0.21
N GLU A 103 20.55 -3.62 -0.49
CA GLU A 103 21.04 -4.91 -1.01
C GLU A 103 21.27 -5.93 0.12
N LEU A 104 21.89 -5.50 1.23
CA LEU A 104 22.08 -6.36 2.41
C LEU A 104 20.74 -6.79 3.02
N THR A 105 19.78 -5.86 3.10
CA THR A 105 18.45 -6.11 3.63
C THR A 105 17.69 -7.13 2.78
N ILE A 106 17.72 -6.99 1.45
CA ILE A 106 17.13 -7.93 0.49
C ILE A 106 17.72 -9.32 0.70
N ILE A 107 19.04 -9.46 0.75
CA ILE A 107 19.71 -10.77 0.93
C ILE A 107 19.22 -11.45 2.21
N ARG A 108 19.16 -10.71 3.32
CA ARG A 108 18.79 -11.23 4.64
C ARG A 108 17.31 -11.60 4.71
N ARG A 109 16.41 -10.73 4.24
CA ARG A 109 14.96 -11.00 4.21
C ARG A 109 14.61 -12.13 3.26
N SER A 110 15.19 -12.17 2.07
CA SER A 110 14.99 -13.28 1.13
C SER A 110 15.43 -14.61 1.73
N ARG A 111 16.55 -14.64 2.49
CA ARG A 111 16.95 -15.85 3.24
C ARG A 111 15.96 -16.19 4.35
N GLN A 112 15.46 -15.23 5.11
CA GLN A 112 14.48 -15.44 6.17
C GLN A 112 13.17 -16.04 5.61
N LEU A 113 12.64 -15.46 4.52
CA LEU A 113 11.41 -15.92 3.88
C LEU A 113 11.56 -17.31 3.24
N ARG A 114 12.69 -17.60 2.59
CA ARG A 114 12.97 -18.94 2.05
C ARG A 114 13.01 -20.02 3.14
N ASN A 115 13.45 -19.66 4.34
CA ASN A 115 13.57 -20.56 5.48
C ASN A 115 12.38 -20.43 6.46
N GLU A 116 11.27 -19.81 6.04
CA GLU A 116 10.10 -19.67 6.89
C GLU A 116 9.42 -21.03 7.09
N THR A 117 9.38 -21.48 8.35
CA THR A 117 8.82 -22.77 8.76
C THR A 117 7.59 -22.62 9.65
N ARG A 118 7.34 -21.43 10.20
CA ARG A 118 6.17 -21.17 11.04
C ARG A 118 4.89 -21.33 10.23
N SER A 119 3.84 -21.84 10.87
CA SER A 119 2.52 -21.96 10.25
C SER A 119 2.02 -20.59 9.75
N PRO A 120 1.29 -20.51 8.62
CA PRO A 120 0.63 -19.28 8.17
C PRO A 120 -0.27 -18.65 9.22
N ARG A 121 -0.84 -19.48 10.11
CA ARG A 121 -1.71 -19.07 11.23
C ARG A 121 -0.96 -18.61 12.47
N THR A 122 0.37 -18.68 12.47
CA THR A 122 1.18 -18.22 13.61
C THR A 122 0.89 -16.77 13.88
N THR A 123 0.53 -16.47 15.13
CA THR A 123 0.32 -15.11 15.58
C THR A 123 1.67 -14.41 15.68
N VAL A 124 1.78 -13.27 15.00
CA VAL A 124 2.97 -12.42 14.99
C VAL A 124 2.58 -11.02 15.40
N ARG A 125 3.50 -10.34 16.09
CA ARG A 125 3.36 -8.90 16.35
C ARG A 125 3.38 -8.17 15.03
N TRP A 126 2.42 -7.27 14.85
CA TRP A 126 2.42 -6.36 13.72
C TRP A 126 3.71 -5.52 13.77
N PRO A 127 4.46 -5.39 12.65
CA PRO A 127 5.51 -4.39 12.59
C PRO A 127 4.89 -3.05 12.96
N LEU A 128 5.57 -2.21 13.70
CA LEU A 128 5.06 -0.94 14.19
C LEU A 128 4.33 -0.95 15.54
N GLY A 129 4.11 -2.13 16.16
CA GLY A 129 3.56 -2.24 17.52
C GLY A 129 2.17 -1.61 17.74
N ALA A 130 1.56 -1.06 16.68
CA ALA A 130 0.41 -0.17 16.71
C ALA A 130 -0.93 -0.89 16.49
N GLY A 131 -0.92 -2.23 16.50
CA GLY A 131 -2.11 -3.01 16.18
C GLY A 131 -2.20 -4.34 16.93
N PRO A 132 -3.39 -4.96 16.93
CA PRO A 132 -3.56 -6.31 17.46
C PRO A 132 -2.66 -7.29 16.70
N GLU A 133 -2.26 -8.37 17.36
CA GLU A 133 -1.50 -9.42 16.71
C GLU A 133 -2.29 -10.00 15.52
N ARG A 134 -1.57 -10.34 14.46
CA ARG A 134 -2.14 -10.86 13.21
C ARG A 134 -1.47 -12.18 12.83
N THR A 135 -2.08 -12.92 11.91
CA THR A 135 -1.45 -14.11 11.36
C THR A 135 -0.23 -13.72 10.52
N LEU A 136 0.77 -14.60 10.48
CA LEU A 136 1.95 -14.45 9.62
C LEU A 136 1.56 -14.23 8.15
N GLU A 137 0.55 -14.97 7.68
CA GLU A 137 -0.01 -14.80 6.34
C GLU A 137 -0.48 -13.36 6.09
N HIS A 138 -1.29 -12.80 6.99
CA HIS A 138 -1.79 -11.44 6.86
C HIS A 138 -0.65 -10.41 6.91
N GLN A 139 0.34 -10.61 7.79
CA GLN A 139 1.51 -9.74 7.85
C GLN A 139 2.29 -9.74 6.53
N LEU A 140 2.53 -10.91 5.93
CA LEU A 140 3.26 -11.02 4.67
C LEU A 140 2.47 -10.44 3.49
N THR A 141 1.16 -10.69 3.42
CA THR A 141 0.27 -10.09 2.40
C THR A 141 0.34 -8.57 2.45
N MET A 142 0.20 -7.98 3.64
CA MET A 142 0.24 -6.53 3.79
C MET A 142 1.63 -5.94 3.55
N ARG A 143 2.71 -6.66 3.89
CA ARG A 143 4.07 -6.24 3.54
C ARG A 143 4.29 -6.24 2.03
N ALA A 144 3.84 -7.28 1.33
CA ALA A 144 3.93 -7.34 -0.13
C ALA A 144 3.15 -6.20 -0.80
N PHE A 145 1.96 -5.89 -0.28
CA PHE A 145 1.19 -4.70 -0.69
C PHE A 145 1.99 -3.41 -0.48
N ASP A 146 2.51 -3.17 0.73
CA ASP A 146 3.24 -1.94 1.06
C ASP A 146 4.49 -1.74 0.21
N VAL A 147 5.32 -2.77 0.04
CA VAL A 147 6.52 -2.69 -0.82
C VAL A 147 6.15 -2.39 -2.26
N TRP A 148 5.11 -3.02 -2.81
CA TRP A 148 4.70 -2.76 -4.19
C TRP A 148 4.11 -1.35 -4.35
N VAL A 149 3.30 -0.85 -3.40
CA VAL A 149 2.79 0.53 -3.45
C VAL A 149 3.94 1.54 -3.45
N HIS A 150 4.96 1.32 -2.61
CA HIS A 150 6.14 2.18 -2.55
C HIS A 150 7.07 2.03 -3.76
N GLU A 151 7.14 0.85 -4.37
CA GLU A 151 7.75 0.68 -5.70
C GLU A 151 7.07 1.62 -6.71
N GLN A 152 5.73 1.68 -6.72
CA GLN A 152 5.00 2.59 -7.60
C GLN A 152 5.20 4.06 -7.23
N ASP A 153 5.33 4.41 -5.94
CA ASP A 153 5.67 5.78 -5.51
C ASP A 153 7.03 6.23 -6.07
N LEU A 154 8.03 5.33 -6.04
CA LEU A 154 9.36 5.57 -6.62
C LEU A 154 9.30 5.70 -8.14
N ARG A 155 8.60 4.80 -8.83
CA ARG A 155 8.42 4.86 -10.29
C ARG A 155 7.85 6.19 -10.74
N ARG A 156 6.83 6.71 -10.04
CA ARG A 156 6.23 8.01 -10.33
C ARG A 156 7.20 9.16 -10.10
N ALA A 157 7.91 9.18 -8.97
CA ALA A 157 8.90 10.22 -8.66
C ALA A 157 10.08 10.25 -9.66
N LEU A 158 10.45 9.09 -10.20
CA LEU A 158 11.57 8.92 -11.13
C LEU A 158 11.15 8.97 -12.61
N GLY A 159 9.85 8.99 -12.91
CA GLY A 159 9.33 8.95 -14.28
C GLY A 159 9.57 7.61 -15.00
N ALA A 160 9.56 6.50 -14.25
CA ALA A 160 9.88 5.15 -14.72
C ALA A 160 8.64 4.22 -14.69
N PRO A 161 7.70 4.36 -15.64
CA PRO A 161 6.44 3.59 -15.63
C PRO A 161 6.68 2.08 -15.76
N GLY A 162 5.79 1.27 -15.16
CA GLY A 162 5.82 -0.19 -15.26
C GLY A 162 5.31 -0.90 -14.01
N ASN A 163 5.24 -2.24 -14.08
CA ASN A 163 4.85 -3.11 -12.97
C ASN A 163 3.45 -2.88 -12.38
N LEU A 164 2.54 -2.28 -13.16
CA LEU A 164 1.14 -2.07 -12.75
C LEU A 164 0.30 -3.35 -12.73
N ASP A 165 0.79 -4.43 -13.36
CA ASP A 165 0.21 -5.79 -13.41
C ASP A 165 1.14 -6.85 -12.78
N ALA A 166 2.21 -6.41 -12.11
CA ALA A 166 3.14 -7.30 -11.43
C ALA A 166 2.45 -8.13 -10.32
N PRO A 167 3.07 -9.21 -9.80
CA PRO A 167 2.46 -10.00 -8.73
C PRO A 167 2.01 -9.19 -7.51
N GLY A 168 2.75 -8.13 -7.15
CA GLY A 168 2.36 -7.17 -6.11
C GLY A 168 1.07 -6.39 -6.41
N ALA A 169 0.77 -6.12 -7.69
CA ALA A 169 -0.47 -5.45 -8.11
C ALA A 169 -1.71 -6.31 -7.82
N LEU A 170 -1.61 -7.63 -8.00
CA LEU A 170 -2.71 -8.56 -7.71
C LEU A 170 -2.97 -8.66 -6.20
N VAL A 171 -1.90 -8.68 -5.39
CA VAL A 171 -2.01 -8.61 -3.93
C VAL A 171 -2.65 -7.28 -3.51
N ALA A 172 -2.21 -6.16 -4.11
CA ALA A 172 -2.76 -4.84 -3.83
C ALA A 172 -4.24 -4.75 -4.18
N ARG A 173 -4.64 -5.27 -5.33
CA ARG A 173 -6.06 -5.36 -5.71
C ARG A 173 -6.87 -6.03 -4.62
N ASP A 174 -6.45 -7.21 -4.16
CA ASP A 174 -7.21 -7.99 -3.19
C ASP A 174 -7.28 -7.31 -1.82
N VAL A 175 -6.18 -6.68 -1.37
CA VAL A 175 -6.13 -5.87 -0.14
C VAL A 175 -7.09 -4.68 -0.22
N LEU A 176 -7.06 -3.93 -1.32
CA LEU A 176 -7.90 -2.74 -1.49
C LEU A 176 -9.38 -3.10 -1.66
N LEU A 177 -9.68 -4.18 -2.39
CA LEU A 177 -11.05 -4.70 -2.52
C LEU A 177 -11.63 -5.11 -1.16
N ALA A 178 -10.83 -5.71 -0.28
CA ALA A 178 -11.27 -6.09 1.06
C ALA A 178 -11.65 -4.88 1.95
N ALA A 179 -11.14 -3.68 1.63
CA ALA A 179 -11.46 -2.46 2.36
C ALA A 179 -12.76 -1.78 1.86
N LEU A 180 -13.16 -2.02 0.62
CA LEU A 180 -14.33 -1.37 -0.01
C LEU A 180 -15.64 -1.49 0.80
N PRO A 181 -15.99 -2.66 1.39
CA PRO A 181 -17.21 -2.76 2.19
C PRO A 181 -17.25 -1.80 3.38
N LYS A 182 -16.11 -1.60 4.04
CA LYS A 182 -15.98 -0.63 5.14
C LYS A 182 -16.10 0.79 4.60
N VAL A 183 -15.38 1.11 3.52
CA VAL A 183 -15.40 2.45 2.90
C VAL A 183 -16.83 2.84 2.51
N VAL A 184 -17.54 1.98 1.80
CA VAL A 184 -18.88 2.28 1.28
C VAL A 184 -19.93 2.29 2.39
N ALA A 185 -20.02 1.23 3.20
CA ALA A 185 -21.12 1.08 4.15
C ALA A 185 -20.91 1.92 5.42
N LYS A 186 -19.68 1.97 5.94
CA LYS A 186 -19.38 2.63 7.22
C LYS A 186 -18.89 4.06 7.02
N ASP A 187 -17.85 4.25 6.22
CA ASP A 187 -17.13 5.53 6.18
C ASP A 187 -17.86 6.56 5.29
N ALA A 188 -18.43 6.12 4.16
CA ALA A 188 -19.26 6.95 3.28
C ALA A 188 -20.75 6.96 3.67
N GLY A 189 -21.19 6.00 4.50
CA GLY A 189 -22.55 5.94 5.01
C GLY A 189 -23.61 5.58 3.95
N ALA A 190 -23.29 4.70 3.01
CA ALA A 190 -24.24 4.24 2.00
C ALA A 190 -25.53 3.66 2.64
N PRO A 191 -26.73 4.04 2.17
CA PRO A 191 -27.97 3.60 2.81
C PRO A 191 -28.16 2.07 2.80
N PRO A 192 -28.83 1.49 3.80
CA PRO A 192 -29.25 0.09 3.78
C PRO A 192 -30.04 -0.26 2.52
N GLY A 193 -29.75 -1.42 1.92
CA GLY A 193 -30.36 -1.88 0.67
C GLY A 193 -29.74 -1.29 -0.60
N SER A 194 -28.75 -0.39 -0.49
CA SER A 194 -28.05 0.17 -1.65
C SER A 194 -26.99 -0.78 -2.19
N ALA A 195 -26.61 -0.54 -3.45
CA ALA A 195 -25.49 -1.20 -4.11
C ALA A 195 -24.61 -0.15 -4.78
N VAL A 196 -23.30 -0.26 -4.61
CA VAL A 196 -22.30 0.60 -5.25
C VAL A 196 -21.44 -0.26 -6.16
N VAL A 197 -21.33 0.12 -7.42
CA VAL A 197 -20.49 -0.56 -8.41
C VAL A 197 -19.18 0.19 -8.57
N VAL A 198 -18.09 -0.56 -8.59
CA VAL A 198 -16.74 -0.06 -8.86
C VAL A 198 -16.21 -0.81 -10.07
N ASP A 199 -16.01 -0.08 -11.16
CA ASP A 199 -15.53 -0.57 -12.46
C ASP A 199 -14.11 -0.05 -12.71
N VAL A 200 -13.14 -0.96 -12.63
CA VAL A 200 -11.73 -0.63 -12.81
C VAL A 200 -11.19 -1.34 -14.05
N HIS A 201 -10.59 -0.56 -14.93
CA HIS A 201 -10.01 -1.02 -16.19
C HIS A 201 -8.50 -0.79 -16.23
N GLY A 202 -7.82 -1.38 -17.23
CA GLY A 202 -6.39 -1.25 -17.42
C GLY A 202 -5.63 -2.54 -17.10
N PRO A 203 -4.36 -2.47 -16.65
CA PRO A 203 -3.50 -3.65 -16.46
C PRO A 203 -4.06 -4.66 -15.44
N VAL A 204 -4.80 -4.19 -14.43
CA VAL A 204 -5.55 -5.03 -13.51
C VAL A 204 -7.00 -4.58 -13.55
N GLU A 205 -7.85 -5.39 -14.20
CA GLU A 205 -9.27 -5.09 -14.36
C GLU A 205 -10.14 -5.84 -13.35
N PHE A 206 -11.19 -5.18 -12.87
CA PHE A 206 -12.24 -5.81 -12.09
C PHE A 206 -13.50 -4.95 -12.08
N LEU A 207 -14.64 -5.63 -12.08
CA LEU A 207 -15.94 -5.07 -11.77
C LEU A 207 -16.43 -5.68 -10.45
N ARG A 208 -16.69 -4.86 -9.45
CA ARG A 208 -17.17 -5.31 -8.13
C ARG A 208 -18.33 -4.48 -7.64
N THR A 209 -19.27 -5.15 -6.98
CA THR A 209 -20.42 -4.51 -6.35
C THR A 209 -20.27 -4.61 -4.84
N VAL A 210 -20.31 -3.48 -4.14
CA VAL A 210 -20.52 -3.46 -2.69
C VAL A 210 -22.02 -3.37 -2.42
N ARG A 211 -22.56 -4.36 -1.70
CA ARG A 211 -23.97 -4.39 -1.28
C ARG A 211 -24.09 -4.07 0.20
N VAL A 212 -24.96 -3.14 0.56
CA VAL A 212 -25.26 -2.80 1.95
C VAL A 212 -26.55 -3.49 2.34
N ASP A 213 -26.50 -4.40 3.32
CA ASP A 213 -27.70 -5.10 3.80
C ASP A 213 -28.60 -4.20 4.66
N ALA A 214 -29.73 -4.76 5.13
CA ALA A 214 -30.70 -4.05 5.96
C ALA A 214 -30.13 -3.58 7.31
N ASP A 215 -29.09 -4.26 7.81
CA ASP A 215 -28.39 -3.92 9.05
C ASP A 215 -27.25 -2.92 8.83
N GLY A 216 -27.08 -2.41 7.60
CA GLY A 216 -26.03 -1.47 7.23
C GLY A 216 -24.65 -2.10 7.03
N ARG A 217 -24.56 -3.42 6.87
CA ARG A 217 -23.28 -4.12 6.65
C ARG A 217 -22.99 -4.22 5.16
N GLY A 218 -21.78 -3.80 4.79
CA GLY A 218 -21.25 -3.96 3.44
C GLY A 218 -20.74 -5.38 3.19
N THR A 219 -21.04 -5.94 2.02
CA THR A 219 -20.40 -7.14 1.47
C THR A 219 -19.93 -6.89 0.06
N LEU A 220 -18.85 -7.55 -0.36
CA LEU A 220 -18.30 -7.44 -1.71
C LEU A 220 -18.79 -8.62 -2.55
N ASP A 221 -19.31 -8.34 -3.74
CA ASP A 221 -19.84 -9.32 -4.68
C ASP A 221 -19.24 -9.11 -6.08
N SER A 222 -19.09 -10.19 -6.83
CA SER A 222 -18.69 -10.19 -8.24
C SER A 222 -19.89 -10.03 -9.19
N SER A 223 -21.13 -10.18 -8.70
CA SER A 223 -22.33 -9.98 -9.51
C SER A 223 -22.56 -8.50 -9.82
N VAL A 224 -23.00 -8.21 -11.05
CA VAL A 224 -23.34 -6.85 -11.49
C VAL A 224 -24.74 -6.49 -10.97
N SER A 225 -24.86 -5.33 -10.32
CA SER A 225 -26.17 -4.78 -9.96
C SER A 225 -26.79 -4.08 -11.17
N LEU A 226 -28.06 -4.38 -11.48
CA LEU A 226 -28.80 -3.76 -12.59
C LEU A 226 -29.32 -2.33 -12.28
N GLY A 227 -29.20 -1.89 -11.02
CA GLY A 227 -29.62 -0.55 -10.59
C GLY A 227 -28.82 -0.09 -9.37
N PRO A 228 -27.50 0.14 -9.52
CA PRO A 228 -26.69 0.63 -8.42
C PRO A 228 -27.08 2.06 -8.05
N ALA A 229 -26.92 2.40 -6.77
CA ALA A 229 -27.08 3.77 -6.30
C ALA A 229 -25.97 4.67 -6.85
N VAL A 230 -24.75 4.11 -7.00
CA VAL A 230 -23.59 4.77 -7.59
C VAL A 230 -22.79 3.76 -8.41
N THR A 231 -22.31 4.17 -9.58
CA THR A 231 -21.25 3.50 -10.34
C THR A 231 -20.04 4.43 -10.40
N LEU A 232 -18.89 3.96 -9.93
CA LEU A 232 -17.59 4.64 -10.08
C LEU A 232 -16.77 3.88 -11.12
N ALA A 233 -16.30 4.55 -12.17
CA ALA A 233 -15.42 3.98 -13.17
C ALA A 233 -14.11 4.77 -13.28
N MET A 234 -12.97 4.08 -13.24
CA MET A 234 -11.63 4.69 -13.32
C MET A 234 -10.56 3.67 -13.75
N ASP A 235 -9.38 4.12 -14.18
CA ASP A 235 -8.27 3.23 -14.47
C ASP A 235 -7.60 2.70 -13.19
N TRP A 236 -6.90 1.57 -13.29
CA TRP A 236 -6.23 0.92 -12.16
C TRP A 236 -5.25 1.82 -11.41
N GLU A 237 -4.51 2.68 -12.12
CA GLU A 237 -3.54 3.57 -11.48
C GLU A 237 -4.25 4.69 -10.71
N THR A 238 -5.34 5.25 -11.26
CA THR A 238 -6.20 6.21 -10.56
C THR A 238 -6.83 5.58 -9.31
N TYR A 239 -7.37 4.36 -9.43
CA TYR A 239 -7.91 3.61 -8.28
C TYR A 239 -6.85 3.44 -7.18
N LEU A 240 -5.66 2.97 -7.55
CA LEU A 240 -4.55 2.76 -6.64
C LEU A 240 -4.16 4.04 -5.91
N ARG A 241 -3.97 5.13 -6.66
CA ARG A 241 -3.52 6.41 -6.09
C ARG A 241 -4.56 7.02 -5.16
N LEU A 242 -5.85 6.91 -5.49
CA LEU A 242 -6.92 7.34 -4.59
C LEU A 242 -7.00 6.45 -3.33
N ALA A 243 -6.99 5.13 -3.49
CA ALA A 243 -7.14 4.20 -2.39
C ALA A 243 -5.93 4.20 -1.43
N CYS A 244 -4.75 4.56 -1.92
CA CYS A 244 -3.56 4.75 -1.11
C CYS A 244 -3.35 6.23 -0.69
N GLY A 245 -4.29 7.14 -0.95
CA GLY A 245 -4.19 8.54 -0.51
C GLY A 245 -3.06 9.36 -1.17
N ARG A 246 -2.53 8.92 -2.31
CA ARG A 246 -1.47 9.62 -3.07
C ARG A 246 -2.01 10.81 -3.86
N VAL A 247 -3.30 10.82 -4.16
CA VAL A 247 -4.00 11.94 -4.80
C VAL A 247 -5.32 12.22 -4.12
N ARG A 248 -5.74 13.49 -4.16
CA ARG A 248 -7.08 13.87 -3.77
C ARG A 248 -8.07 13.65 -4.93
N PRO A 249 -9.35 13.33 -4.65
CA PRO A 249 -10.37 13.15 -5.70
C PRO A 249 -10.44 14.31 -6.70
N GLU A 250 -10.30 15.55 -6.22
CA GLU A 250 -10.39 16.75 -7.07
C GLU A 250 -9.24 16.81 -8.08
N GLY A 251 -8.07 16.26 -7.73
CA GLY A 251 -6.89 16.21 -8.60
C GLY A 251 -7.02 15.21 -9.75
N VAL A 252 -7.98 14.28 -9.68
CA VAL A 252 -8.22 13.24 -10.70
C VAL A 252 -9.67 13.19 -11.17
N ALA A 253 -10.45 14.25 -10.94
CA ALA A 253 -11.87 14.29 -11.31
C ALA A 253 -12.11 14.00 -12.81
N GLY A 254 -11.19 14.40 -13.70
CA GLY A 254 -11.26 14.09 -15.13
C GLY A 254 -10.94 12.63 -15.50
N ARG A 255 -10.52 11.80 -14.54
CA ARG A 255 -10.20 10.36 -14.71
C ARG A 255 -11.18 9.44 -13.98
N VAL A 256 -12.14 10.00 -13.25
CA VAL A 256 -13.16 9.25 -12.52
C VAL A 256 -14.52 9.60 -13.11
N SER A 257 -15.20 8.62 -13.69
CA SER A 257 -16.62 8.73 -14.03
C SER A 257 -17.45 8.30 -12.82
N ALA A 258 -18.47 9.10 -12.48
CA ALA A 258 -19.41 8.79 -11.43
C ALA A 258 -20.84 8.95 -11.95
N GLU A 259 -21.61 7.87 -11.91
CA GLU A 259 -23.03 7.84 -12.29
C GLU A 259 -23.89 7.48 -11.06
N GLY A 260 -25.13 8.00 -11.00
CA GLY A 260 -26.04 7.79 -9.87
C GLY A 260 -26.07 8.95 -8.90
N ASP A 261 -26.09 8.69 -7.59
CA ASP A 261 -26.16 9.72 -6.54
C ASP A 261 -24.81 10.46 -6.38
N PRO A 262 -24.74 11.76 -6.73
CA PRO A 262 -23.49 12.51 -6.68
C PRO A 262 -22.99 12.73 -5.25
N ARG A 263 -23.87 12.83 -4.25
CA ARG A 263 -23.46 13.03 -2.85
C ARG A 263 -22.83 11.78 -2.28
N LEU A 264 -23.39 10.61 -2.61
CA LEU A 264 -22.83 9.33 -2.20
C LEU A 264 -21.49 9.06 -2.91
N ALA A 265 -21.39 9.34 -4.21
CA ALA A 265 -20.15 9.21 -4.96
C ALA A 265 -19.01 10.06 -4.34
N GLU A 266 -19.30 11.32 -4.02
CA GLU A 266 -18.35 12.23 -3.38
C GLU A 266 -17.96 11.76 -1.97
N ALA A 267 -18.92 11.26 -1.19
CA ALA A 267 -18.65 10.68 0.13
C ALA A 267 -17.73 9.45 0.05
N ILE A 268 -17.96 8.56 -0.92
CA ILE A 268 -17.10 7.39 -1.16
C ILE A 268 -15.69 7.83 -1.54
N LEU A 269 -15.56 8.77 -2.48
CA LEU A 269 -14.24 9.24 -2.95
C LEU A 269 -13.45 9.94 -1.83
N ARG A 270 -14.11 10.70 -0.94
CA ARG A 270 -13.46 11.30 0.24
C ARG A 270 -13.00 10.26 1.27
N ALA A 271 -13.73 9.15 1.41
CA ALA A 271 -13.42 8.06 2.34
C ALA A 271 -12.53 6.98 1.71
N PHE A 272 -12.08 7.16 0.47
CA PHE A 272 -11.49 6.07 -0.33
C PHE A 272 -10.07 5.70 0.08
N ALA A 273 -9.32 6.64 0.66
CA ALA A 273 -7.97 6.39 1.16
C ALA A 273 -8.04 5.46 2.39
N VAL A 274 -7.46 4.26 2.26
CA VAL A 274 -7.50 3.19 3.27
C VAL A 274 -6.13 2.84 3.84
N THR A 275 -5.07 3.46 3.32
CA THR A 275 -3.73 3.38 3.90
C THR A 275 -3.52 4.53 4.89
N PRO A 276 -2.73 4.33 5.96
CA PRO A 276 -2.27 5.41 6.83
C PRO A 276 -1.48 6.48 6.08
#